data_AF-A0A0V7ZY09-F1
#
_entry.id   AF-A0A0V7ZY09-F1
#
_cell.length_a   1.000
_cell.length_b   1.000
_cell.length_c   1.000
_cell.angle_alpha   90.00
_cell.angle_beta   90.00
_cell.angle_gamma   90.00
#
_symmetry.space_group_name_H-M   'P 1'
#
loop_
_entity.id
_entity.type
_entity.pdbx_description
1 polymer ?
#
loop_
_entity_poly.entity_id
_entity_poly.type
_entity_poly.pdbx_seq_one_letter_code
_entity_poly.pdbx_strand_id
1 'polypeptide(L)'
;MLRNKFFSPGFLILFALGISGCSSWRTGISRNVSDWSNRDATVTCYSGGKIIFEGESDGKVFSEPNSDGYILFDKKNNGKLTEVSGDCIIRYK
;
A
#
# COMPACT_ATOMS: atom_id res chain seq x y z
N MET A 1 45.61 1.05 38.97
CA MET A 1 44.88 0.31 37.91
C MET A 1 43.49 -0.04 38.44
N LEU A 2 42.49 0.79 38.12
CA LEU A 2 41.07 0.53 38.43
C LEU A 2 40.58 -0.58 37.49
N ARG A 3 40.28 -1.76 38.04
CA ARG A 3 39.79 -2.90 37.27
C ARG A 3 38.26 -2.83 37.25
N ASN A 4 37.72 -2.37 36.11
CA ASN A 4 36.31 -2.15 35.87
C ASN A 4 35.48 -3.42 36.12
N LYS A 5 34.69 -3.41 37.19
CA LYS A 5 33.57 -4.33 37.43
C LYS A 5 32.36 -3.82 36.65
N PHE A 6 32.26 -4.09 35.35
CA PHE A 6 31.10 -3.60 34.57
C PHE A 6 30.71 -4.50 33.39
N PHE A 7 30.80 -5.82 33.55
CA PHE A 7 30.30 -6.76 32.56
C PHE A 7 29.36 -7.77 33.23
N SER A 8 28.18 -7.27 33.62
CA SER A 8 27.05 -8.12 34.02
C SER A 8 26.34 -8.60 32.76
N PRO A 9 26.10 -9.92 32.58
CA PRO A 9 25.41 -10.46 31.40
C PRO A 9 23.96 -9.99 31.26
N GLY A 10 23.38 -9.39 32.32
CA GLY A 10 22.02 -8.84 32.28
C GLY A 10 21.87 -7.55 31.45
N PHE A 11 22.94 -6.76 31.27
CA PHE A 11 22.86 -5.47 30.57
C PHE A 11 22.76 -5.64 29.03
N LEU A 12 23.35 -6.71 28.50
CA LEU A 12 23.27 -7.05 27.06
C LEU A 12 21.88 -7.55 26.63
N ILE A 13 21.11 -8.15 27.55
CA ILE A 13 19.76 -8.64 27.27
C ILE A 13 18.74 -7.49 27.22
N LEU A 14 18.95 -6.42 28.01
CA LEU A 14 18.07 -5.25 28.01
C LEU A 14 18.17 -4.41 26.72
N PHE A 15 19.33 -4.42 26.04
CA PHE A 15 19.54 -3.66 24.81
C PHE A 15 18.93 -4.35 23.57
N ALA A 16 18.84 -5.69 23.58
CA ALA A 16 18.30 -6.47 22.46
C ALA A 16 16.76 -6.33 22.30
N LEU A 17 16.04 -5.97 23.36
CA LEU A 17 14.58 -5.81 23.35
C LEU A 17 14.10 -4.40 22.97
N GLY A 18 15.02 -3.44 22.75
CA GLY A 18 14.69 -2.05 22.46
C GLY A 18 14.40 -1.71 20.99
N ILE A 19 14.61 -2.65 20.06
CA ILE A 19 14.53 -2.41 18.61
C ILE A 19 13.27 -2.98 17.93
N SER A 20 12.33 -3.57 18.66
CA SER A 20 10.99 -3.92 18.10
C SER A 20 10.01 -2.74 18.11
N GLY A 21 10.51 -1.52 18.32
CA GLY A 21 9.75 -0.27 18.31
C GLY A 21 9.35 0.18 16.90
N CYS A 22 8.24 -0.38 16.40
CA CYS A 22 7.21 0.28 15.60
C CYS A 22 7.65 1.24 14.47
N SER A 23 8.12 0.70 13.35
CA SER A 23 7.86 1.33 12.06
C SER A 23 6.40 1.08 11.67
N SER A 24 5.45 1.75 12.31
CA SER A 24 4.10 1.91 11.76
C SER A 24 4.18 2.87 10.57
N TRP A 25 4.74 2.38 9.45
CA TRP A 25 4.69 3.11 8.19
C TRP A 25 3.24 3.12 7.74
N ARG A 26 2.60 4.26 7.99
CA ARG A 26 1.32 4.67 7.44
C ARG A 26 1.38 4.57 5.91
N THR A 27 0.81 3.54 5.33
CA THR A 27 0.27 3.61 3.97
C THR A 27 -1.24 3.66 4.08
N GLY A 28 -1.85 4.67 3.45
CA GLY A 28 -3.29 4.90 3.43
C GLY A 28 -4.06 3.79 2.72
N ILE A 29 -4.29 2.68 3.41
CA ILE A 29 -5.19 1.62 3.00
C ILE A 29 -6.12 1.35 4.17
N SER A 30 -7.21 2.12 4.24
CA SER A 30 -8.38 1.74 5.02
C SER A 30 -9.63 2.01 4.19
N ARG A 31 -9.96 1.05 3.32
CA ARG A 31 -11.32 0.77 2.87
C ARG A 31 -11.48 -0.76 2.82
N ASN A 32 -11.84 -1.36 3.95
CA ASN A 32 -12.09 -2.80 4.20
C ASN A 32 -10.94 -3.76 3.87
N VAL A 33 -10.12 -4.05 4.88
CA VAL A 33 -8.88 -4.83 4.80
C VAL A 33 -9.08 -6.35 4.74
N SER A 34 -10.32 -6.86 4.77
CA SER A 34 -10.57 -8.30 4.89
C SER A 34 -10.59 -9.08 3.57
N ASP A 35 -10.75 -8.45 2.39
CA ASP A 35 -11.00 -9.22 1.15
C ASP A 35 -10.31 -8.71 -0.13
N TRP A 36 -9.52 -7.64 -0.04
CA TRP A 36 -9.08 -6.85 -1.20
C TRP A 36 -7.82 -7.36 -1.92
N SER A 37 -7.20 -8.45 -1.45
CA SER A 37 -5.87 -8.87 -1.93
C SER A 37 -5.89 -9.58 -3.29
N ASN A 38 -7.05 -9.93 -3.86
CA ASN A 38 -7.10 -10.70 -5.11
C ASN A 38 -8.48 -10.66 -5.79
N ARG A 39 -9.13 -9.49 -5.85
CA ARG A 39 -10.44 -9.38 -6.49
C ARG A 39 -10.38 -8.50 -7.72
N ASP A 40 -10.98 -8.99 -8.78
CA ASP A 40 -11.20 -8.20 -9.99
C ASP A 40 -11.98 -6.92 -9.65
N ALA A 41 -11.56 -5.82 -10.25
CA ALA A 41 -12.21 -4.53 -10.06
C ALA A 41 -12.48 -3.85 -11.40
N THR A 42 -13.67 -3.29 -11.57
CA THR A 42 -13.94 -2.38 -12.70
C THR A 42 -13.58 -0.97 -12.27
N VAL A 43 -12.74 -0.30 -13.07
CA VAL A 43 -12.27 1.07 -12.82
C VAL A 43 -12.76 1.98 -13.93
N THR A 44 -13.51 3.01 -13.58
CA THR A 44 -13.96 4.05 -14.51
C THR A 44 -13.52 5.41 -14.01
N CYS A 45 -12.73 6.13 -14.79
CA CYS A 45 -12.22 7.45 -14.42
C CYS A 45 -12.77 8.55 -15.32
N TYR A 46 -12.99 9.71 -14.72
CA TYR A 46 -13.59 10.88 -15.35
C TYR A 46 -12.68 12.11 -15.24
N SER A 47 -12.80 13.00 -16.24
CA SER A 47 -12.24 14.36 -16.20
C SER A 47 -13.23 15.31 -16.86
N GLY A 48 -13.60 16.39 -16.14
CA GLY A 48 -14.63 17.32 -16.62
C GLY A 48 -15.98 16.66 -16.93
N GLY A 49 -16.33 15.60 -16.19
CA GLY A 49 -17.57 14.82 -16.40
C GLY A 49 -17.55 13.85 -17.58
N LYS A 50 -16.43 13.71 -18.30
CA LYS A 50 -16.27 12.75 -19.41
C LYS A 50 -15.42 11.57 -18.98
N ILE A 51 -15.75 10.38 -19.47
CA ILE A 51 -14.94 9.17 -19.25
C ILE A 51 -13.60 9.34 -19.99
N ILE A 52 -12.50 9.18 -19.26
CA ILE A 52 -11.13 9.20 -19.79
C ILE A 52 -10.47 7.82 -19.75
N PHE A 53 -10.99 6.91 -18.91
CA PHE A 53 -10.49 5.55 -18.78
C PHE A 53 -11.59 4.61 -18.30
N GLU A 54 -11.62 3.40 -18.86
CA GLU A 54 -12.50 2.32 -18.41
C GLU A 54 -11.80 0.97 -18.56
N GLY A 55 -11.30 0.44 -17.44
CA GLY A 55 -10.50 -0.78 -17.39
C GLY A 55 -11.04 -1.82 -16.42
N GLU A 56 -10.47 -3.02 -16.49
CA GLU A 56 -10.71 -4.07 -15.52
C GLU A 56 -9.38 -4.51 -14.92
N SER A 57 -9.27 -4.45 -13.59
CA SER A 57 -8.11 -4.96 -12.87
C SER A 57 -8.22 -6.47 -12.68
N ASP A 58 -7.08 -7.17 -12.79
CA ASP A 58 -6.89 -8.57 -12.39
C ASP A 58 -6.59 -8.77 -10.90
N GLY A 59 -6.76 -7.72 -10.12
CA GLY A 59 -6.64 -7.77 -8.68
C GLY A 59 -6.68 -6.37 -8.10
N LYS A 60 -5.55 -5.98 -7.51
CA LYS A 60 -5.52 -4.80 -6.67
C LYS A 60 -5.27 -3.52 -7.46
N VAL A 61 -6.16 -2.56 -7.24
CA VAL A 61 -5.93 -1.15 -7.59
C VAL A 61 -5.19 -0.48 -6.45
N PHE A 62 -4.07 0.17 -6.76
CA PHE A 62 -3.25 0.91 -5.80
C PHE A 62 -3.57 2.40 -5.94
N SER A 63 -3.81 3.06 -4.81
CA SER A 63 -3.95 4.52 -4.76
C SER A 63 -2.64 5.12 -4.26
N GLU A 64 -2.18 6.17 -4.91
CA GLU A 64 -1.01 6.90 -4.48
C GLU A 64 -1.34 7.82 -3.29
N PRO A 65 -0.57 7.79 -2.18
CA PRO A 65 -0.93 8.52 -0.96
C PRO A 65 -1.02 10.05 -1.11
N ASN A 66 -0.34 10.62 -2.10
CA ASN A 66 -0.22 12.08 -2.30
C ASN A 66 -0.65 12.49 -3.72
N SER A 67 -1.49 11.69 -4.39
CA SER A 67 -1.92 11.87 -5.77
C SER A 67 -3.36 11.36 -5.92
N ASP A 68 -4.08 11.91 -6.89
CA ASP A 68 -5.39 11.40 -7.34
C ASP A 68 -5.24 10.26 -8.37
N GLY A 69 -4.01 9.75 -8.50
CA GLY A 69 -3.61 8.64 -9.35
C GLY A 69 -3.96 7.27 -8.77
N TYR A 70 -4.33 6.38 -9.68
CA TYR A 70 -4.56 4.96 -9.44
C TYR A 70 -3.72 4.11 -10.39
N ILE A 71 -3.10 3.08 -9.85
CA ILE A 71 -2.28 2.11 -10.59
C ILE A 71 -2.97 0.76 -10.55
N LEU A 72 -3.12 0.13 -11.71
CA LEU A 72 -3.71 -1.20 -11.88
C LEU A 72 -3.04 -1.97 -13.02
N PHE A 73 -3.15 -3.30 -13.01
CA PHE A 73 -2.90 -4.12 -14.20
C PHE A 73 -4.20 -4.24 -14.98
N ASP A 74 -4.25 -3.70 -16.18
CA ASP A 74 -5.47 -3.65 -16.98
C ASP A 74 -5.63 -4.92 -17.85
N LYS A 75 -6.60 -5.76 -17.52
CA LYS A 75 -6.97 -6.95 -18.29
C LYS A 75 -7.32 -6.61 -19.73
N LYS A 76 -7.99 -5.48 -19.97
CA LYS A 76 -8.36 -5.06 -21.33
C LYS A 76 -7.13 -4.75 -22.18
N ASN A 77 -6.00 -4.45 -21.54
CA ASN A 77 -4.73 -4.14 -22.18
C ASN A 77 -3.67 -5.22 -21.92
N ASN A 78 -4.07 -6.50 -21.94
CA ASN A 78 -3.18 -7.66 -21.77
C ASN A 78 -2.37 -7.65 -20.46
N GLY A 79 -2.94 -7.12 -19.37
CA GLY A 79 -2.26 -7.04 -18.08
C GLY A 79 -1.13 -6.02 -18.03
N LYS A 80 -1.15 -5.01 -18.91
CA LYS A 80 -0.19 -3.90 -18.80
C LYS A 80 -0.47 -3.07 -17.55
N LEU A 81 0.61 -2.66 -16.90
CA LEU A 81 0.55 -1.66 -15.84
C LEU A 81 0.01 -0.36 -16.42
N THR A 82 -1.07 0.13 -15.83
CA THR A 82 -1.76 1.34 -16.24
C THR A 82 -1.87 2.26 -15.03
N GLU A 83 -1.49 3.51 -15.24
CA GLU A 83 -1.64 4.60 -14.28
C GLU A 83 -2.66 5.60 -14.85
N VAL A 84 -3.62 6.00 -14.02
CA VAL A 84 -4.66 6.96 -14.40
C VAL A 84 -4.93 7.90 -13.25
N SER A 85 -4.97 9.20 -13.54
CA SER A 85 -5.33 10.26 -12.59
C SER A 85 -6.67 10.88 -12.95
N GLY A 86 -7.47 11.15 -11.93
CA GLY A 86 -8.75 11.84 -12.06
C GLY A 86 -9.82 11.29 -11.12
N ASP A 87 -11.08 11.65 -11.40
CA ASP A 87 -12.21 11.21 -10.60
C ASP A 87 -12.54 9.75 -10.94
N CYS A 88 -12.05 8.80 -10.16
CA CYS A 88 -12.25 7.37 -10.43
C CYS A 88 -13.30 6.71 -9.52
N ILE A 89 -14.16 5.88 -10.12
CA ILE A 89 -15.04 4.96 -9.43
C ILE A 89 -14.49 3.54 -9.59
N ILE A 90 -14.14 2.91 -8.47
CA ILE A 90 -13.58 1.55 -8.42
C ILE A 90 -14.63 0.63 -7.78
N ARG A 91 -15.03 -0.42 -8.50
CA ARG A 91 -15.99 -1.43 -8.04
C ARG A 91 -15.34 -2.81 -7.98
N TYR A 92 -15.08 -3.30 -6.76
CA TYR A 92 -14.62 -4.66 -6.53
C TYR A 92 -15.77 -5.67 -6.68
N LYS A 93 -15.50 -6.82 -7.30
CA LYS A 93 -16.44 -7.94 -7.46
C LYS A 93 -16.37 -8.90 -6.28
#